data_AF-A0A937DPJ1-F1
#
_entry.id   AF-A0A937DPJ1-F1
#
_cell.length_a   1.000
_cell.length_b   1.000
_cell.length_c   1.000
_cell.angle_alpha   90.00
_cell.angle_beta   90.00
_cell.angle_gamma   90.00
#
_symmetry.space_group_name_H-M   'P 1'
#
loop_
_entity.id
_entity.type
_entity.pdbx_description
1 polymer ?
#
loop_
_entity_poly.entity_id
_entity_poly.type
_entity_poly.pdbx_seq_one_letter_code
_entity_poly.pdbx_strand_id
1 'polypeptide(L)'
;MQITFGIDLRRTSPLNPDVPVPEVVPIIVQGINVYQPASFIPGPTSSEWTTVAPVTYDLSAFVSSSGVPLNLSQEARIGFWIRTSGPSALPSGTAYGVGVDNVTITIIPAPTTGVLMGVAVLGMPRVTGRRRR
;
A
#
# COMPACT_ATOMS: atom_id res chain seq x y z
N MET A 1 13.31 -9.28 11.36
CA MET A 1 13.38 -8.22 10.34
C MET A 1 12.00 -7.62 10.23
N GLN A 2 11.91 -6.30 10.18
CA GLN A 2 10.65 -5.57 10.17
C GLN A 2 10.62 -4.61 8.98
N ILE A 3 9.42 -4.28 8.53
CA ILE A 3 9.17 -3.29 7.49
C ILE A 3 8.19 -2.27 8.04
N THR A 4 8.52 -1.00 7.92
CA THR A 4 7.67 0.12 8.34
C THR A 4 7.24 0.92 7.13
N PHE A 5 5.94 1.22 7.05
CA PHE A 5 5.34 2.04 6.01
C PHE A 5 4.84 3.36 6.59
N GLY A 6 5.33 4.47 6.05
CA GLY A 6 4.78 5.82 6.26
C GLY A 6 4.16 6.32 4.96
N ILE A 7 2.98 6.95 5.04
CA ILE A 7 2.22 7.37 3.85
C ILE A 7 1.30 8.54 4.19
N ASP A 8 1.21 9.51 3.27
CA ASP A 8 0.17 10.53 3.30
C ASP A 8 -0.97 10.14 2.37
N LEU A 9 -2.20 10.27 2.86
CA LEU A 9 -3.40 9.82 2.17
C LEU A 9 -4.46 10.93 2.13
N ARG A 10 -5.21 10.99 1.04
CA ARG A 10 -6.48 11.74 0.96
C ARG A 10 -7.49 11.04 0.06
N ARG A 11 -8.77 11.26 0.28
CA ARG A 11 -9.82 10.95 -0.72
C ARG A 11 -9.81 12.03 -1.79
N THR A 12 -9.93 11.62 -3.05
CA THR A 12 -10.09 12.56 -4.17
C THR A 12 -11.55 12.79 -4.54
N SER A 13 -12.47 12.00 -3.98
CA SER A 13 -13.91 12.15 -4.14
C SER A 13 -14.54 12.89 -2.95
N PRO A 14 -15.74 13.47 -3.11
CA PRO A 14 -16.53 13.98 -1.99
C PRO A 14 -16.70 12.90 -0.91
N LEU A 15 -16.77 13.34 0.35
CA LEU A 15 -17.08 12.47 1.48
C LEU A 15 -18.51 11.98 1.38
N ASN A 16 -18.70 10.88 0.64
CA ASN A 16 -19.96 10.15 0.63
C ASN A 16 -19.89 9.05 1.71
N PRO A 17 -20.78 9.08 2.73
CA PRO A 17 -20.85 8.05 3.77
C PRO A 17 -21.21 6.67 3.21
N ASP A 18 -21.85 6.60 2.04
CA ASP A 18 -22.22 5.34 1.39
C ASP A 18 -21.03 4.66 0.68
N VAL A 19 -19.89 5.35 0.57
CA VAL A 19 -18.70 4.81 -0.09
C VAL A 19 -17.79 4.18 0.97
N PRO A 20 -17.44 2.90 0.83
CA PRO A 20 -16.54 2.25 1.78
C PRO A 20 -15.21 2.97 1.91
N VAL A 21 -14.69 2.98 3.13
CA VAL A 21 -13.34 3.49 3.39
C VAL A 21 -12.35 2.57 2.68
N PRO A 22 -11.49 3.09 1.81
CA PRO A 22 -10.44 2.28 1.19
C PRO A 22 -9.47 1.79 2.27
N GLU A 23 -8.76 0.71 1.98
CA GLU A 23 -7.70 0.18 2.83
C GLU A 23 -6.40 0.11 2.04
N VAL A 24 -5.29 0.41 2.69
CA VAL A 24 -3.95 0.28 2.13
C VAL A 24 -3.40 -1.07 2.58
N VAL A 25 -3.11 -1.93 1.61
CA VAL A 25 -2.61 -3.29 1.81
C VAL A 25 -1.12 -3.31 1.52
N PRO A 26 -0.24 -3.43 2.53
CA PRO A 26 1.18 -3.65 2.28
C PRO A 26 1.41 -4.95 1.53
N ILE A 27 2.31 -4.94 0.56
CA ILE A 27 2.64 -6.12 -0.24
C ILE A 27 4.15 -6.30 -0.39
N ILE A 28 4.52 -7.57 -0.48
CA ILE A 28 5.82 -8.00 -1.01
C ILE A 28 5.55 -8.86 -2.24
N VAL A 29 6.31 -8.65 -3.30
CA VAL A 29 6.21 -9.43 -4.55
C VAL A 29 7.56 -10.07 -4.82
N GLN A 30 7.56 -11.39 -5.00
CA GLN A 30 8.76 -12.17 -5.31
C GLN A 30 8.44 -13.17 -6.43
N GLY A 31 8.94 -12.88 -7.63
CA GLY A 31 8.52 -13.57 -8.86
C GLY A 31 7.02 -13.41 -9.09
N ILE A 32 6.29 -14.53 -9.10
CA ILE A 32 4.83 -14.55 -9.27
C ILE A 32 4.06 -14.54 -7.94
N ASN A 33 4.76 -14.70 -6.82
CA ASN A 33 4.12 -14.77 -5.51
C ASN A 33 3.92 -13.36 -4.95
N VAL A 34 2.72 -13.10 -4.47
CA VAL A 34 2.37 -11.90 -3.70
C VAL A 34 2.15 -12.32 -2.26
N TYR A 35 2.73 -11.56 -1.34
CA TYR A 35 2.63 -11.73 0.09
C TYR A 35 1.97 -10.50 0.69
N GLN A 36 1.06 -10.71 1.64
CA GLN A 36 0.37 -9.64 2.35
C GLN A 36 0.20 -10.01 3.82
N PRO A 37 0.14 -9.03 4.73
CA PRO A 37 -0.18 -9.26 6.14
C PRO A 37 -1.67 -9.50 6.35
N ALA A 38 -2.05 -9.99 7.54
CA ALA A 38 -3.45 -10.13 7.93
C ALA A 38 -4.11 -8.79 8.31
N SER A 39 -3.32 -7.79 8.70
CA SER A 39 -3.78 -6.45 9.10
C SER A 39 -3.38 -5.40 8.06
N PHE A 40 -4.30 -4.49 7.76
CA PHE A 40 -4.11 -3.44 6.75
C PHE A 40 -4.07 -2.07 7.40
N ILE A 41 -3.52 -1.11 6.66
CA ILE A 41 -3.46 0.28 7.08
C ILE A 41 -4.79 0.93 6.69
N PRO A 42 -5.49 1.60 7.63
CA PRO A 42 -6.72 2.33 7.31
C PRO A 42 -6.46 3.36 6.20
N GLY A 43 -7.31 3.39 5.18
CA GLY A 43 -7.23 4.41 4.14
C GLY A 43 -7.85 5.74 4.55
N PRO A 44 -7.79 6.77 3.69
CA PRO A 44 -8.21 8.10 4.04
C PRO A 44 -9.74 8.21 4.18
N THR A 45 -10.16 8.92 5.22
CA THR A 45 -11.56 9.29 5.48
C THR A 45 -11.81 10.78 5.23
N SER A 46 -10.82 11.55 4.79
CA SER A 46 -10.88 13.00 4.55
C SER A 46 -10.44 13.35 3.13
N SER A 47 -10.95 14.47 2.59
CA SER A 47 -10.43 15.07 1.36
C SER A 47 -9.12 15.85 1.56
N GLU A 48 -8.79 16.17 2.80
CA GLU A 48 -7.52 16.77 3.19
C GLU A 48 -6.42 15.70 3.28
N TRP A 49 -5.18 16.10 3.01
CA TRP A 49 -4.02 15.24 3.24
C TRP A 49 -3.89 14.91 4.72
N THR A 50 -3.84 13.62 5.02
CA THR A 50 -3.65 13.10 6.36
C THR A 50 -2.43 12.18 6.36
N THR A 51 -1.46 12.49 7.21
CA THR A 51 -0.33 11.59 7.47
C THR A 51 -0.80 10.42 8.29
N VAL A 52 -0.64 9.22 7.76
CA VAL A 52 -0.85 8.00 8.52
C VAL A 52 0.40 7.75 9.36
N ALA A 53 0.20 7.55 10.66
CA ALA A 53 1.28 7.17 11.56
C ALA A 53 2.01 5.93 11.00
N PRO A 54 3.36 5.89 11.01
CA PRO A 54 4.09 4.76 10.43
C PRO A 54 3.65 3.43 11.03
N VAL A 55 3.33 2.47 10.16
CA VAL A 55 2.87 1.13 10.58
C VAL A 55 3.97 0.12 10.33
N THR A 56 4.35 -0.61 11.38
CA THR A 56 5.41 -1.62 11.35
C THR A 56 4.83 -3.02 11.30
N TYR A 57 5.40 -3.84 10.42
CA TYR A 57 5.08 -5.24 10.25
C TYR A 57 6.32 -6.10 10.46
N ASP A 58 6.16 -7.19 11.20
CA ASP A 58 7.13 -8.27 11.14
C ASP A 58 7.05 -8.95 9.77
N LEU A 59 8.20 -9.30 9.23
CA LEU A 59 8.26 -9.95 7.92
C LEU A 59 7.52 -11.30 7.89
N SER A 60 7.45 -11.99 9.03
CA SER A 60 6.69 -13.23 9.21
C SER A 60 5.17 -13.05 9.08
N ALA A 61 4.67 -11.81 9.18
CA ALA A 61 3.25 -11.54 8.95
C ALA A 61 2.87 -11.65 7.47
N PHE A 62 3.84 -11.52 6.56
CA PHE A 62 3.59 -11.56 5.12
C PHE A 62 3.49 -13.01 4.62
N VAL A 63 2.27 -13.41 4.27
CA VAL A 63 1.96 -14.76 3.79
C VAL A 63 1.44 -14.71 2.36
N SER A 64 1.74 -15.74 1.58
CA SER A 64 1.20 -15.92 0.23
C SER A 64 0.03 -16.90 0.25
N SER A 65 -0.99 -16.63 -0.57
CA SER A 65 -2.11 -17.57 -0.77
C SER A 65 -1.67 -18.87 -1.45
N SER A 66 -0.53 -18.88 -2.14
CA SER A 66 0.06 -20.10 -2.72
C SER A 66 0.72 -21.01 -1.68
N GLY A 67 0.88 -20.55 -0.42
CA GLY A 67 1.60 -21.28 0.63
C GLY A 67 3.12 -21.29 0.47
N VAL A 68 3.65 -20.69 -0.60
CA VAL A 68 5.10 -20.54 -0.81
C VAL A 68 5.67 -19.59 0.24
N PRO A 69 6.72 -19.97 1.00
CA PRO A 69 7.35 -19.07 1.96
C PRO A 69 8.16 -17.96 1.28
N LEU A 70 8.19 -16.78 1.92
CA LEU A 70 9.03 -15.66 1.48
C LEU A 70 10.52 -16.04 1.61
N ASN A 71 11.30 -15.81 0.55
CA ASN A 71 12.72 -16.13 0.54
C ASN A 71 13.57 -14.87 0.37
N LEU A 72 14.26 -14.48 1.44
CA LEU A 72 15.03 -13.24 1.54
C LEU A 72 16.35 -13.25 0.78
N SER A 73 16.74 -14.37 0.18
CA SER A 73 17.88 -14.42 -0.74
C SER A 73 17.50 -14.04 -2.19
N GLN A 74 16.22 -13.82 -2.47
CA GLN A 74 15.72 -13.41 -3.78
C GLN A 74 15.33 -11.92 -3.79
N GLU A 75 15.39 -11.31 -4.97
CA GLU A 75 14.88 -9.96 -5.16
C GLU A 75 13.39 -9.92 -4.83
N ALA A 76 13.01 -8.96 -3.99
CA ALA A 76 11.63 -8.72 -3.62
C ALA A 76 11.27 -7.25 -3.87
N ARG A 77 10.06 -7.01 -4.36
CA ARG A 77 9.50 -5.66 -4.53
C ARG A 77 8.55 -5.40 -3.39
N ILE A 78 8.69 -4.24 -2.76
CA ILE A 78 7.86 -3.84 -1.62
C ILE A 78 7.01 -2.66 -2.03
N GLY A 79 5.73 -2.70 -1.68
CA GLY A 79 4.80 -1.62 -1.98
C GLY A 79 3.51 -1.79 -1.22
N PHE A 80 2.45 -1.19 -1.77
CA PHE A 80 1.11 -1.36 -1.26
C PHE A 80 0.10 -1.37 -2.40
N TRP A 81 -1.05 -1.97 -2.14
CA TRP A 81 -2.26 -1.82 -2.94
C TRP A 81 -3.27 -0.97 -2.20
N ILE A 82 -4.14 -0.31 -2.96
CA ILE A 82 -5.35 0.30 -2.42
C ILE A 82 -6.49 -0.62 -2.77
N ARG A 83 -7.25 -1.07 -1.76
CA ARG A 83 -8.46 -1.86 -1.96
C ARG A 83 -9.68 -1.13 -1.42
N THR A 84 -10.84 -1.44 -1.98
CA THR A 84 -12.15 -1.05 -1.44
C THR A 84 -12.99 -2.31 -1.27
N SER A 85 -14.01 -2.29 -0.42
CA SER A 85 -14.91 -3.44 -0.29
C SER A 85 -15.80 -3.57 -1.53
N GLY A 86 -15.30 -4.27 -2.55
CA GLY A 86 -16.05 -4.66 -3.74
C GLY A 86 -16.39 -3.51 -4.72
N PRO A 87 -16.46 -3.79 -6.03
CA PRO A 87 -16.82 -2.78 -7.03
C PRO A 87 -18.29 -2.35 -6.93
N SER A 88 -19.17 -3.20 -6.40
CA SER A 88 -20.60 -2.91 -6.23
C SER A 88 -20.89 -1.86 -5.16
N ALA A 89 -19.94 -1.56 -4.28
CA ALA A 89 -20.09 -0.56 -3.23
C ALA A 89 -19.67 0.86 -3.68
N LEU A 90 -19.25 1.01 -4.94
CA LEU A 90 -18.96 2.32 -5.51
C LEU A 90 -20.18 2.82 -6.29
N PRO A 91 -20.75 3.98 -5.94
CA PRO A 91 -21.82 4.60 -6.71
C PRO A 91 -21.44 4.79 -8.18
N SER A 92 -22.36 4.44 -9.09
CA SER A 92 -22.15 4.64 -10.52
C SER A 92 -22.05 6.13 -10.86
N GLY A 93 -21.17 6.49 -11.80
CA GLY A 93 -21.13 7.83 -12.39
C GLY A 93 -20.25 8.87 -11.68
N THR A 94 -19.60 8.50 -10.57
CA THR A 94 -18.60 9.35 -9.89
C THR A 94 -17.26 8.64 -9.84
N ALA A 95 -16.18 9.35 -10.20
CA ALA A 95 -14.83 8.84 -10.03
C ALA A 95 -14.44 8.85 -8.55
N TYR A 96 -14.17 7.67 -7.98
CA TYR A 96 -13.63 7.50 -6.64
C TYR A 96 -12.14 7.24 -6.71
N GLY A 97 -11.37 7.92 -5.87
CA GLY A 97 -9.92 7.75 -5.87
C GLY A 97 -9.29 8.09 -4.54
N VAL A 98 -8.06 7.61 -4.40
CA VAL A 98 -7.19 7.86 -3.28
C VAL A 98 -5.97 8.61 -3.81
N GLY A 99 -5.70 9.76 -3.23
CA GLY A 99 -4.43 10.44 -3.37
C GLY A 99 -3.44 9.81 -2.41
N VAL A 100 -2.25 9.51 -2.94
CA VAL A 100 -1.12 9.00 -2.17
C VAL A 100 0.06 9.93 -2.39
N ASP A 101 0.74 10.32 -1.31
CA ASP A 101 1.95 11.12 -1.35
C ASP A 101 2.90 10.74 -0.21
N ASN A 102 4.13 11.27 -0.24
CA ASN A 102 5.14 11.15 0.81
C ASN A 102 5.37 9.72 1.33
N VAL A 103 5.36 8.74 0.41
CA VAL A 103 5.57 7.33 0.75
C VAL A 103 6.99 7.13 1.26
N THR A 104 7.09 6.57 2.46
CA THR A 104 8.34 6.13 3.09
C THR A 104 8.25 4.65 3.41
N ILE A 105 9.26 3.88 2.98
CA ILE A 105 9.38 2.46 3.31
C ILE A 105 10.73 2.27 3.99
N THR A 106 10.69 1.84 5.25
CA THR A 106 11.89 1.59 6.05
C THR A 106 12.00 0.11 6.32
N ILE A 107 13.18 -0.45 6.06
CA ILE A 107 13.49 -1.85 6.35
C ILE A 107 14.42 -1.88 7.55
N ILE A 108 13.97 -2.55 8.61
CA ILE A 108 14.75 -2.75 9.83
C ILE A 108 15.28 -4.19 9.80
N PRO A 109 16.55 -4.39 9.43
CA PRO A 109 17.14 -5.73 9.41
C PRO A 109 17.17 -6.30 10.84
N ALA A 110 17.04 -7.62 10.96
CA ALA A 110 17.39 -8.27 12.22
C ALA A 110 18.90 -8.11 12.47
N PRO A 111 19.36 -8.07 13.73
CA PRO A 111 20.79 -8.08 14.01
C PRO A 111 21.38 -9.46 13.66
N THR A 112 21.72 -9.70 12.39
CA THR A 112 22.94 -10.43 11.92
C THR A 112 23.06 -10.52 10.39
N THR A 113 24.30 -10.29 9.93
CA THR A 113 24.97 -10.66 8.67
C THR A 113 24.11 -11.19 7.52
N GLY A 114 23.62 -10.30 6.66
CA GLY A 114 23.01 -10.71 5.39
C GLY A 114 22.50 -9.49 4.62
N VAL A 115 23.10 -9.25 3.45
CA VAL A 115 22.94 -8.06 2.60
C VAL A 115 21.50 -7.91 2.09
N LEU A 116 20.94 -6.70 2.19
CA LEU A 116 19.72 -6.29 1.49
C LEU A 116 20.09 -5.83 0.07
N MET A 117 19.55 -6.48 -0.96
CA MET A 117 19.66 -6.05 -2.36
C MET A 117 18.31 -5.58 -2.90
N GLY A 118 18.23 -4.28 -3.24
CA GLY A 118 17.23 -3.68 -4.12
C GLY A 118 15.85 -3.38 -3.49
N VAL A 119 15.55 -2.09 -3.29
CA VAL A 119 14.18 -1.61 -3.02
C VAL A 119 13.71 -0.84 -4.26
N ALA A 120 12.71 -1.36 -4.97
CA ALA A 120 12.01 -0.65 -6.03
C ALA A 120 10.65 -0.19 -5.51
N VAL A 121 10.46 1.12 -5.37
CA VAL A 121 9.17 1.73 -5.03
C VAL A 121 8.34 1.84 -6.30
N LEU A 122 7.23 1.11 -6.38
CA LEU A 122 6.31 1.18 -7.51
C LEU A 122 5.35 2.38 -7.33
N GLY A 123 5.75 3.56 -7.79
CA GLY A 123 4.86 4.72 -7.88
C GLY A 123 4.06 4.70 -9.17
N MET A 124 2.73 4.82 -9.10
CA MET A 124 1.91 5.03 -10.30
C MET A 124 2.12 6.44 -10.85
N PRO A 125 2.15 6.64 -12.19
CA PRO A 125 2.32 7.95 -12.79
C PRO A 125 1.13 8.86 -12.47
N ARG A 126 1.43 10.09 -12.05
CA ARG A 126 0.45 11.16 -11.83
C ARG A 126 -0.13 11.62 -13.17
N VAL A 127 -1.40 11.31 -13.44
CA VAL A 127 -2.13 11.94 -14.55
C VAL A 127 -2.67 13.29 -14.08
N THR A 128 -1.94 14.37 -14.37
CA THR A 128 -2.45 15.73 -14.17
C THR A 128 -3.26 16.14 -15.40
N GLY A 129 -4.58 16.03 -15.32
CA GLY A 129 -5.48 16.52 -16.36
C GLY A 129 -5.46 18.05 -16.41
N ARG A 130 -4.70 18.64 -17.33
CA ARG A 130 -4.79 20.06 -17.69
C ARG A 130 -6.07 20.26 -18.50
N ARG A 131 -7.17 20.73 -17.87
CA ARG A 131 -8.31 21.30 -18.60
C ARG A 131 -7.79 22.49 -19.42
N ARG A 132 -7.60 22.30 -20.73
CA ARG A 132 -7.52 23.43 -21.66
C ARG A 132 -8.93 24.03 -21.74
N ARG A 133 -9.05 25.29 -21.32
CA ARG A 133 -10.15 26.16 -21.75
C ARG A 133 -9.88 26.57 -23.20
#